data_AF-A0A2N5X011-F1
#
_entry.id   AF-A0A2N5X011-F1
#
_cell.length_a   1.000
_cell.length_b   1.000
_cell.length_c   1.000
_cell.angle_alpha   90.00
_cell.angle_beta   90.00
_cell.angle_gamma   90.00
#
_symmetry.space_group_name_H-M   'P 1'
#
loop_
_entity.id
_entity.type
_entity.pdbx_description
1 polymer ?
#
loop_
_entity_poly.entity_id
_entity_poly.type
_entity_poly.pdbx_seq_one_letter_code
_entity_poly.pdbx_strand_id
1 'polypeptide(L)'
;MKKILKQLAEQSTSGDLYVRLAEMYLYEHEYGLAFGAVNRGLEKGHLSDTHAAQQLYVRIGDFLGVSCFTNYEDAVSSLSQ
;
A
#
# COMPACT_ATOMS: atom_id res chain seq x y z
N MET A 1 4.08 -19.87 1.32
CA MET A 1 3.63 -19.07 0.15
C MET A 1 4.14 -17.62 0.21
N LYS A 2 3.89 -16.86 1.29
CA LYS A 2 4.36 -15.47 1.47
C LYS A 2 5.86 -15.24 1.20
N LYS A 3 6.74 -16.16 1.63
CA LYS A 3 8.21 -16.06 1.41
C LYS A 3 8.60 -16.05 -0.08
N ILE A 4 7.98 -16.92 -0.89
CA ILE A 4 8.24 -16.99 -2.34
C ILE A 4 7.71 -15.72 -3.00
N LEU A 5 6.50 -15.30 -2.64
CA LEU A 5 5.91 -14.07 -3.18
C LEU A 5 6.74 -12.83 -2.82
N LYS A 6 7.32 -12.78 -1.61
CA LYS A 6 8.25 -11.71 -1.21
C LYS A 6 9.51 -11.68 -2.08
N GLN A 7 10.13 -12.83 -2.33
CA GLN A 7 11.30 -12.91 -3.22
C GLN A 7 10.97 -12.48 -4.65
N LEU A 8 9.81 -12.89 -5.16
CA LEU A 8 9.33 -12.44 -6.47
C LEU A 8 9.03 -10.94 -6.50
N ALA A 9 8.43 -10.39 -5.44
CA ALA A 9 8.16 -8.96 -5.32
C ALA A 9 9.44 -8.12 -5.30
N GLU A 10 10.50 -8.62 -4.66
CA GLU A 10 11.82 -7.99 -4.66
C GLU A 10 12.42 -7.91 -6.07
N GLN A 11 12.25 -8.97 -6.87
CA GLN A 11 12.78 -9.06 -8.24
C GLN A 11 11.90 -8.43 -9.33
N SER A 12 10.61 -8.23 -9.06
CA SER A 12 9.68 -7.61 -10.00
C SER A 12 10.06 -6.16 -10.29
N THR A 13 9.60 -5.61 -11.41
CA THR A 13 9.66 -4.16 -11.66
C THR A 13 8.39 -3.45 -11.18
N SER A 14 7.27 -4.16 -11.05
CA SER A 14 6.01 -3.60 -10.54
C SER A 14 5.84 -3.74 -9.03
N GLY A 15 5.06 -2.82 -8.46
CA GLY A 15 4.59 -2.86 -7.08
C GLY A 15 3.44 -3.83 -6.82
N ASP A 16 2.81 -4.43 -7.85
CA ASP A 16 1.60 -5.23 -7.68
C ASP A 16 1.79 -6.43 -6.75
N LEU A 17 2.96 -7.08 -6.83
CA LEU A 17 3.27 -8.22 -5.96
C LEU A 17 3.39 -7.80 -4.49
N TYR A 18 3.85 -6.58 -4.23
CA TYR A 18 3.87 -6.01 -2.88
C TYR A 18 2.47 -5.65 -2.39
N VAL A 19 1.60 -5.12 -3.26
CA VAL A 19 0.18 -4.89 -2.94
C VAL A 19 -0.51 -6.22 -2.61
N ARG A 20 -0.27 -7.27 -3.40
CA ARG A 20 -0.81 -8.61 -3.12
C ARG A 20 -0.29 -9.20 -1.81
N LEU A 21 0.99 -8.99 -1.49
CA LEU A 21 1.54 -9.36 -0.18
C LEU A 21 0.84 -8.62 0.96
N ALA A 22 0.58 -7.32 0.78
CA ALA A 22 -0.11 -6.52 1.78
C ALA A 22 -1.53 -7.03 2.06
N GLU A 23 -2.28 -7.41 1.02
CA GLU A 23 -3.59 -8.04 1.18
C GLU A 23 -3.51 -9.34 2.00
N MET A 24 -2.52 -10.20 1.72
CA MET A 24 -2.31 -11.44 2.47
C MET A 24 -1.94 -11.19 3.93
N TYR A 25 -1.09 -10.20 4.20
CA TYR A 25 -0.74 -9.80 5.55
C TYR A 25 -1.94 -9.21 6.30
N LEU A 26 -2.74 -8.38 5.63
CA LEU A 26 -3.95 -7.80 6.20
C LEU A 26 -4.97 -8.88 6.57
N TYR A 27 -5.17 -9.87 5.69
CA TYR A 27 -6.08 -11.00 5.94
C TYR A 27 -5.66 -11.80 7.18
N GLU A 28 -4.36 -11.93 7.44
CA GLU A 28 -3.81 -12.62 8.61
C GLU A 28 -3.62 -11.69 9.82
N HIS A 29 -4.16 -10.47 9.78
CA HIS A 29 -4.05 -9.46 10.84
C HIS A 29 -2.62 -9.04 11.18
N GLU A 30 -1.67 -9.25 10.27
CA GLU A 30 -0.27 -8.82 10.40
C GLU A 30 -0.12 -7.36 9.91
N TYR A 31 -0.80 -6.42 10.58
CA TYR A 31 -1.00 -5.05 10.07
C TYR A 31 0.31 -4.29 9.79
N GLY A 32 1.34 -4.44 10.64
CA GLY A 32 2.63 -3.79 10.41
C GLY A 32 3.35 -4.30 9.17
N LEU A 33 3.25 -5.60 8.88
CA LEU A 33 3.79 -6.19 7.65
C LEU A 33 2.97 -5.79 6.43
N ALA A 34 1.65 -5.73 6.58
CA ALA A 34 0.74 -5.25 5.55
C ALA A 34 1.10 -3.81 5.15
N PHE A 35 1.30 -2.93 6.14
CA PHE A 35 1.63 -1.52 5.93
C PHE A 35 2.97 -1.37 5.21
N GLY A 36 4.01 -2.08 5.68
CA GLY A 36 5.31 -2.07 5.02
C GLY A 36 5.26 -2.60 3.59
N ALA A 37 4.46 -3.63 3.32
CA ALA A 37 4.30 -4.18 1.99
C ALA A 37 3.57 -3.21 1.05
N VAL A 38 2.43 -2.65 1.44
CA VAL A 38 1.67 -1.73 0.57
C VAL A 38 2.45 -0.44 0.30
N ASN A 39 3.15 0.10 1.30
CA ASN A 39 4.00 1.28 1.12
C ASN A 39 5.12 1.01 0.10
N ARG A 40 5.77 -0.15 0.21
CA ARG A 40 6.80 -0.56 -0.76
C ARG A 40 6.24 -0.80 -2.16
N GLY A 41 4.99 -1.27 -2.27
CA GLY A 41 4.28 -1.37 -3.54
C GLY A 41 4.03 0.00 -4.18
N LEU A 42 3.57 0.97 -3.39
CA LEU A 42 3.35 2.35 -3.82
C LEU A 42 4.66 3.05 -4.22
N GLU A 43 5.71 2.92 -3.40
CA GLU A 43 7.05 3.47 -3.69
C GLU A 43 7.64 2.93 -5.00
N LYS A 44 7.42 1.65 -5.27
CA LYS A 44 7.92 0.98 -6.49
C LYS A 44 7.13 1.39 -7.74
N GLY A 45 5.87 1.78 -7.58
CA GLY A 45 5.01 2.21 -8.67
C GLY A 45 4.70 1.09 -9.67
N HIS A 46 4.41 1.48 -10.91
CA HIS A 46 3.98 0.56 -11.99
C HIS A 46 2.82 -0.35 -11.57
N LEU A 47 1.88 0.21 -10.82
CA LEU A 47 0.73 -0.51 -10.30
C LEU A 47 -0.35 -0.62 -11.36
N SER A 48 -0.90 -1.83 -11.50
CA SER A 48 -2.09 -2.10 -12.31
C SER A 48 -3.29 -1.26 -11.88
N ASP A 49 -3.46 -1.06 -10.57
CA ASP A 49 -4.46 -0.17 -9.99
C ASP A 49 -3.84 0.62 -8.82
N THR A 50 -3.49 1.87 -9.11
CA THR A 50 -2.91 2.78 -8.11
C THR A 50 -3.94 3.18 -7.05
N HIS A 51 -5.22 3.32 -7.44
CA HIS A 51 -6.26 3.75 -6.51
C HIS A 51 -6.56 2.66 -5.48
N ALA A 52 -6.68 1.40 -5.91
CA ALA A 52 -6.86 0.26 -5.02
C ALA A 52 -5.70 0.14 -4.01
N ALA A 53 -4.45 0.33 -4.46
CA ALA A 53 -3.29 0.30 -3.58
C ALA A 53 -3.30 1.43 -2.53
N GLN A 54 -3.74 2.64 -2.91
CA GLN A 54 -3.90 3.76 -1.98
C GLN A 54 -5.02 3.52 -0.96
N GLN A 55 -6.17 3.00 -1.41
CA GLN A 55 -7.25 2.62 -0.50
C GLN A 55 -6.79 1.53 0.49
N LEU A 56 -6.00 0.57 0.03
CA LEU A 56 -5.42 -0.46 0.89
C LEU A 56 -4.46 0.14 1.92
N TYR A 57 -3.61 1.10 1.53
CA TYR A 57 -2.74 1.84 2.44
C TYR A 57 -3.53 2.56 3.54
N VAL A 58 -4.60 3.29 3.17
CA VAL A 58 -5.48 3.98 4.12
C VAL A 58 -6.11 2.98 5.09
N ARG A 59 -6.73 1.93 4.56
CA ARG A 59 -7.40 0.91 5.36
C ARG A 59 -6.46 0.23 6.36
N ILE A 60 -5.21 -0.06 5.96
CA ILE A 60 -4.22 -0.65 6.87
C ILE A 60 -3.77 0.36 7.93
N GLY A 61 -3.58 1.62 7.56
CA GLY A 61 -3.21 2.68 8.50
C GLY A 61 -4.29 2.93 9.57
N ASP A 62 -5.57 2.85 9.19
CA ASP A 62 -6.70 2.93 10.14
C ASP A 62 -6.61 1.84 11.23
N PHE A 63 -6.26 0.60 10.85
CA PHE A 63 -6.05 -0.49 11.82
C PHE A 63 -4.85 -0.25 12.75
N LEU A 64 -3.84 0.49 12.30
CA LEU A 64 -2.65 0.83 13.08
C LEU A 64 -2.83 2.11 13.91
N GLY A 65 -3.95 2.83 13.75
CA GLY A 65 -4.12 4.16 14.35
C GLY A 65 -3.15 5.20 13.77
N VAL A 66 -2.57 4.92 12.60
CA VAL A 66 -1.72 5.86 11.87
C VAL A 66 -2.66 6.62 10.95
N SER A 67 -2.93 7.90 11.27
CA SER A 67 -3.67 8.78 10.38
C SER A 67 -2.87 9.00 9.09
N CYS A 68 -3.05 8.10 8.14
CA CYS A 68 -2.59 8.28 6.78
C CYS A 68 -3.48 9.32 6.13
N PHE A 69 -3.08 10.59 6.26
CA PHE A 69 -3.63 11.69 5.48
C PHE A 69 -3.37 11.39 3.99
N THR A 70 -4.30 10.67 3.34
CA THR A 70 -4.49 10.84 1.91
C THR A 70 -5.07 12.22 1.72
N ASN A 71 -4.18 13.20 1.66
CA ASN A 71 -4.47 14.57 1.31
C ASN A 71 -4.94 14.63 -0.15
N TYR A 72 -6.12 14.10 -0.42
CA TYR A 72 -6.84 14.41 -1.65
C TYR A 72 -7.48 15.81 -1.54
N GLU A 73 -7.80 16.28 -0.32
CA GLU A 73 -8.41 17.60 -0.10
C GLU A 73 -7.38 18.74 0.07
N ASP A 74 -6.17 18.51 0.58
CA ASP A 74 -5.14 19.57 0.63
C ASP A 74 -4.56 19.91 -0.77
N ALA A 75 -4.67 18.99 -1.73
CA ALA A 75 -4.30 19.25 -3.13
C ALA A 75 -5.33 20.17 -3.84
N VAL A 76 -6.59 20.18 -3.40
CA VAL A 76 -7.65 21.02 -4.01
C VAL A 76 -7.77 22.37 -3.30
N SER A 77 -7.40 22.46 -2.03
CA SER A 77 -7.36 23.74 -1.28
C SER A 77 -6.19 24.65 -1.69
N SER A 78 -5.08 24.07 -2.20
CA SER A 78 -3.91 24.84 -2.67
C SER A 78 -4.05 25.46 -4.07
N LEU A 79 -5.17 25.20 -4.77
CA LEU A 79 -5.50 25.79 -6.09
C LEU A 79 -6.61 26.86 -6.01
N SER A 80 -7.06 27.20 -4.80
CA SER A 80 -8.14 28.18 -4.59
C SER A 80 -7.80 29.31 -3.61
N GLN A 81 -6.51 29.60 -3.40
CA GLN A 81 -6.05 30.85 -2.77
C GLN A 81 -5.14 31.65 -3.69
#